data_AF-A0A6L5YJR7-F1
#
_entry.id   AF-A0A6L5YJR7-F1
#
_cell.length_a   1.000
_cell.length_b   1.000
_cell.length_c   1.000
_cell.angle_alpha   90.00
_cell.angle_beta   90.00
_cell.angle_gamma   90.00
#
_symmetry.space_group_name_H-M   'P 1'
#
loop_
_entity.id
_entity.type
_entity.pdbx_description
1 polymer ?
#
loop_
_entity_poly.entity_id
_entity_poly.type
_entity_poly.pdbx_seq_one_letter_code
_entity_poly.pdbx_strand_id
1 'polypeptide(L)'
;MTRNKIKFSHTKWLLPLWVLLIGSIVLYMIAHAVQQANSRHLRTLAELNAVTYGDNMIADLYAGISITDTLEQLLISTDGRIDKFDTIADRMMADYVQSIQLAPGGVVTDIYSTEGNEAGKIDLIHDKYRGETVKYSIANDALIIHGPFELEQRGHVLSIRNPVFLQDENGTPYFWGMTMVIIKVPDIFQHSADALTNFGY
;
A
#
# COMPACT_ATOMS: atom_id res chain seq x y z
N MET A 1 26.51 63.79 -55.85
CA MET A 1 26.33 62.38 -55.43
C MET A 1 27.31 62.11 -54.28
N THR A 2 26.90 62.39 -53.04
CA THR A 2 27.77 62.33 -51.84
C THR A 2 27.59 60.98 -51.15
N ARG A 3 28.60 60.11 -51.29
CA ARG A 3 28.62 58.77 -50.67
C ARG A 3 29.14 58.90 -49.24
N ASN A 4 28.21 58.88 -48.28
CA ASN A 4 28.50 59.03 -46.85
C ASN A 4 29.36 57.84 -46.36
N LYS A 5 30.66 58.06 -46.12
CA LYS A 5 31.56 57.04 -45.55
C LYS A 5 31.35 57.02 -44.02
N ILE A 6 30.55 56.08 -43.54
CA ILE A 6 30.38 55.81 -42.10
C ILE A 6 31.75 55.43 -41.52
N LYS A 7 32.26 56.24 -40.57
CA LYS A 7 33.56 56.01 -39.92
C LYS A 7 33.49 54.80 -38.97
N PHE A 8 33.93 53.64 -39.45
CA PHE A 8 33.91 52.34 -38.75
C PHE A 8 35.07 52.14 -37.73
N SER A 9 35.49 53.21 -37.04
CA SER A 9 36.63 53.18 -36.11
C SER A 9 36.25 52.65 -34.73
N HIS A 10 35.10 53.09 -34.19
CA HIS A 10 34.66 52.73 -32.83
C HIS A 10 34.00 51.34 -32.72
N THR A 11 33.53 50.76 -33.83
CA THR A 11 32.86 49.45 -33.87
C THR A 11 33.80 48.28 -33.55
N LYS A 12 35.10 48.42 -33.82
CA LYS A 12 36.10 47.37 -33.55
C LYS A 12 36.35 47.14 -32.07
N TRP A 13 36.26 48.19 -31.25
CA TRP A 13 36.41 48.11 -29.80
C TRP A 13 35.17 47.51 -29.10
N LEU A 14 34.01 47.52 -29.76
CA LEU A 14 32.76 46.95 -29.25
C LEU A 14 32.60 45.46 -29.56
N LEU A 15 33.34 44.92 -30.54
CA LEU A 15 33.32 43.51 -30.92
C LEU A 15 33.53 42.52 -29.75
N PRO A 16 34.54 42.67 -28.86
CA PRO A 16 34.73 41.75 -27.74
C PRO A 16 33.56 41.78 -26.75
N LEU A 17 32.92 42.94 -26.58
CA LEU A 17 31.75 43.08 -25.71
C LEU A 17 30.53 42.36 -26.28
N TRP A 18 30.32 42.43 -27.60
CA TRP A 18 29.28 41.66 -28.28
C TRP A 18 29.52 40.15 -28.19
N VAL A 19 30.77 39.71 -28.38
CA VAL A 19 31.14 38.29 -28.24
C VAL A 19 30.89 37.79 -26.82
N LEU A 20 31.27 38.58 -25.81
CA LEU A 20 31.02 38.26 -24.40
C LEU A 20 29.52 38.19 -24.09
N LEU A 21 28.74 39.16 -24.58
CA LEU A 21 27.30 39.23 -24.34
C LEU A 21 26.57 38.04 -24.99
N ILE A 22 26.86 37.72 -26.24
CA ILE A 22 26.29 36.55 -26.93
C ILE A 22 26.73 35.26 -26.22
N GLY A 23 28.00 35.14 -25.86
CA GLY A 23 28.52 33.98 -25.13
C GLY A 23 27.81 33.78 -23.79
N SER A 24 27.58 34.86 -23.03
CA SER A 24 26.85 34.81 -21.77
C SER A 24 25.39 34.41 -21.95
N ILE A 25 24.72 34.86 -23.01
CA ILE A 25 23.34 34.46 -23.32
C ILE A 25 23.29 32.97 -23.68
N VAL A 26 24.20 32.49 -24.52
CA VAL A 26 24.28 31.07 -24.88
C VAL A 26 24.54 30.20 -23.65
N LEU A 27 25.50 30.58 -22.81
CA LEU A 27 25.79 29.87 -21.56
C LEU A 27 24.58 29.87 -20.61
N TYR A 28 23.88 31.00 -20.48
CA TYR A 28 22.65 31.10 -19.70
C TYR A 28 21.55 30.18 -20.25
N MET A 29 21.32 30.16 -21.56
CA MET A 29 20.32 29.28 -22.19
C MET A 29 20.65 27.80 -21.96
N ILE A 30 21.92 27.41 -22.09
CA ILE A 30 22.35 26.03 -21.82
C ILE A 30 22.16 25.69 -20.34
N ALA A 31 22.61 26.54 -19.43
CA ALA A 31 22.45 26.32 -17.99
C ALA A 31 20.97 26.21 -17.60
N HIS A 32 20.12 27.09 -18.15
CA HIS A 32 18.69 27.05 -17.91
C HIS A 32 18.02 25.80 -18.49
N ALA A 33 18.40 25.38 -19.70
CA ALA A 33 17.90 24.15 -20.31
C ALA A 33 18.31 22.90 -19.51
N VAL A 34 19.57 22.83 -19.05
CA VAL A 34 20.07 21.75 -18.19
C VAL A 34 19.32 21.73 -16.86
N GLN A 35 19.08 22.89 -16.25
CA GLN A 35 18.35 22.95 -14.98
C GLN A 35 16.88 22.53 -15.14
N GLN A 36 16.21 22.97 -16.21
CA GLN A 36 14.85 22.50 -16.52
C GLN A 36 14.82 20.99 -16.78
N ALA A 37 15.78 20.45 -17.53
CA ALA A 37 15.87 19.02 -17.80
C ALA A 37 16.10 18.22 -16.52
N ASN A 38 16.96 18.70 -15.62
CA ASN A 38 17.24 18.05 -14.34
C ASN A 38 16.00 18.03 -13.44
N SER A 39 15.27 19.15 -13.32
CA SER A 39 14.02 19.20 -12.55
C SER A 39 12.94 18.26 -13.12
N ARG A 40 12.82 18.18 -14.45
CA ARG A 40 11.91 17.22 -15.10
C ARG A 40 12.32 15.78 -14.82
N HIS A 41 13.61 15.48 -14.92
CA HIS A 41 14.13 14.14 -14.66
C HIS A 41 13.88 13.70 -13.22
N LEU A 42 14.19 14.55 -12.24
CA LEU A 42 13.91 14.27 -10.82
C LEU A 42 12.42 14.07 -10.56
N ARG A 43 11.56 14.90 -11.17
CA ARG A 43 10.11 14.74 -11.06
C ARG A 43 9.63 13.41 -11.65
N THR A 44 10.10 13.03 -12.85
CA THR A 44 9.74 11.75 -13.47
C THR A 44 10.21 10.57 -12.64
N LEU A 45 11.42 10.63 -12.07
CA LEU A 45 11.90 9.58 -11.16
C LEU A 45 11.04 9.47 -9.90
N ALA A 46 10.65 10.60 -9.30
CA ALA A 46 9.76 10.60 -8.14
C ALA A 46 8.36 10.06 -8.46
N GLU A 47 7.80 10.43 -9.62
CA GLU A 47 6.53 9.89 -10.11
C GLU A 47 6.63 8.38 -10.33
N LEU A 48 7.71 7.89 -10.96
CA LEU A 48 7.94 6.46 -11.17
C LEU A 48 8.07 5.69 -9.85
N ASN A 49 8.89 6.19 -8.92
CA ASN A 49 9.04 5.59 -7.60
C ASN A 49 7.70 5.53 -6.85
N ALA A 50 6.94 6.62 -6.85
CA ALA A 50 5.64 6.67 -6.18
C ALA A 50 4.66 5.64 -6.77
N VAL A 51 4.60 5.51 -8.10
CA VAL A 51 3.73 4.52 -8.76
C VAL A 51 4.22 3.10 -8.47
N THR A 52 5.50 2.80 -8.70
CA THR A 52 6.05 1.45 -8.52
C THR A 52 5.90 0.94 -7.09
N TYR A 53 6.26 1.76 -6.09
CA TYR A 53 6.15 1.32 -4.69
C TYR A 53 4.71 1.39 -4.17
N GLY A 54 3.86 2.26 -4.74
CA GLY A 54 2.43 2.21 -4.51
C GLY A 54 1.81 0.89 -4.99
N ASP A 55 2.14 0.45 -6.21
CA ASP A 55 1.70 -0.82 -6.78
C ASP A 55 2.21 -2.02 -5.96
N ASN A 56 3.47 -1.97 -5.50
CA ASN A 56 4.01 -3.01 -4.62
C ASN A 56 3.26 -3.09 -3.29
N MET A 57 2.99 -1.95 -2.63
CA MET A 57 2.19 -1.94 -1.39
C MET A 57 0.78 -2.49 -1.59
N ILE A 58 0.17 -2.23 -2.75
CA ILE A 58 -1.13 -2.83 -3.13
C ILE A 58 -0.98 -4.35 -3.26
N ALA A 59 0.06 -4.83 -3.95
CA ALA A 59 0.33 -6.26 -4.08
C ALA A 59 0.57 -6.93 -2.72
N ASP A 60 1.30 -6.26 -1.82
CA ASP A 60 1.53 -6.74 -0.46
C ASP A 60 0.21 -6.89 0.30
N LEU A 61 -0.70 -5.91 0.23
CA LEU A 61 -2.05 -6.01 0.80
C LEU A 61 -2.85 -7.18 0.21
N TYR A 62 -2.78 -7.40 -1.11
CA TYR A 62 -3.42 -8.53 -1.76
C TYR A 62 -2.87 -9.88 -1.27
N ALA A 63 -1.59 -9.97 -0.91
CA ALA A 63 -1.03 -11.17 -0.30
C ALA A 63 -1.69 -11.46 1.07
N GLY A 64 -2.01 -10.41 1.84
CA GLY A 64 -2.80 -10.53 3.07
C GLY A 64 -4.24 -10.97 2.82
N ILE A 65 -4.92 -10.33 1.85
CA ILE A 65 -6.31 -10.67 1.45
C ILE A 65 -6.42 -12.12 0.98
N SER A 66 -5.45 -12.60 0.21
CA SER A 66 -5.46 -13.97 -0.33
C SER A 66 -5.54 -15.04 0.76
N ILE A 67 -5.03 -14.78 1.97
CA ILE A 67 -5.16 -15.69 3.11
C ILE A 67 -6.62 -15.82 3.52
N THR A 68 -7.33 -14.69 3.68
CA THR A 68 -8.75 -14.70 4.08
C THR A 68 -9.64 -15.31 3.01
N ASP A 69 -9.35 -15.04 1.74
CA ASP A 69 -10.07 -15.61 0.59
C ASP A 69 -9.87 -17.13 0.52
N THR A 70 -8.64 -17.62 0.74
CA THR A 70 -8.38 -19.06 0.71
C THR A 70 -9.13 -19.80 1.82
N LEU A 71 -9.19 -19.21 3.02
CA LEU A 71 -9.96 -19.78 4.13
C LEU A 71 -11.47 -19.73 3.85
N GLU A 72 -11.97 -18.67 3.23
CA GLU A 72 -13.36 -18.59 2.79
C GLU A 72 -13.68 -19.71 1.80
N GLN A 73 -12.87 -19.89 0.75
CA GLN A 73 -13.07 -20.95 -0.23
C GLN A 73 -13.02 -22.35 0.40
N LEU A 74 -12.14 -22.54 1.39
CA LEU A 74 -12.10 -23.78 2.17
C LEU A 74 -13.42 -23.99 2.92
N LEU A 75 -13.91 -22.98 3.64
CA LEU A 75 -15.18 -23.04 4.38
C LEU A 75 -16.36 -23.34 3.46
N ILE A 76 -16.41 -22.71 2.28
CA ILE A 76 -17.43 -22.98 1.27
C ILE A 76 -17.36 -24.45 0.83
N SER A 77 -16.16 -24.99 0.61
CA SER A 77 -15.98 -26.37 0.15
C SER A 77 -16.33 -27.43 1.20
N THR A 78 -16.27 -27.09 2.49
CA THR A 78 -16.44 -28.01 3.61
C THR A 78 -17.74 -27.80 4.40
N ASP A 79 -18.60 -26.92 3.91
CA ASP A 79 -19.84 -26.50 4.56
C ASP A 79 -19.57 -25.97 5.98
N GLY A 80 -18.66 -25.01 6.07
CA GLY A 80 -18.35 -24.26 7.29
C GLY A 80 -17.44 -24.97 8.30
N ARG A 81 -16.79 -26.07 7.92
CA ARG A 81 -15.95 -26.88 8.83
C ARG A 81 -14.46 -26.80 8.48
N ILE A 82 -13.59 -26.57 9.46
CA ILE A 82 -12.14 -26.65 9.28
C ILE A 82 -11.54 -27.53 10.39
N ASP A 83 -11.32 -28.82 10.10
CA ASP A 83 -10.82 -29.79 11.09
C ASP A 83 -9.34 -29.58 11.48
N LYS A 84 -8.55 -28.94 10.61
CA LYS A 84 -7.10 -28.77 10.77
C LYS A 84 -6.67 -27.30 10.70
N PHE A 85 -7.46 -26.42 11.31
CA PHE A 85 -7.27 -24.97 11.21
C PHE A 85 -5.83 -24.56 11.52
N ASP A 86 -5.29 -24.93 12.68
CA ASP A 86 -3.92 -24.58 13.08
C ASP A 86 -2.86 -25.04 12.07
N THR A 87 -2.99 -26.26 11.52
CA THR A 87 -2.05 -26.78 10.52
C THR A 87 -2.12 -26.02 9.19
N ILE A 88 -3.32 -25.58 8.80
CA ILE A 88 -3.53 -24.82 7.57
C ILE A 88 -3.03 -23.39 7.76
N ALA A 89 -3.39 -22.75 8.88
CA ALA A 89 -2.95 -21.42 9.24
C ALA A 89 -1.43 -21.33 9.38
N ASP A 90 -0.78 -22.32 9.99
CA ASP A 90 0.68 -22.40 10.08
C ASP A 90 1.37 -22.30 8.72
N ARG A 91 0.84 -23.01 7.71
CA ARG A 91 1.39 -22.99 6.35
C ARG A 91 1.12 -21.69 5.60
N MET A 92 0.21 -20.86 6.09
CA MET A 92 -0.13 -19.56 5.53
C MET A 92 0.58 -18.41 6.27
N MET A 93 1.30 -18.70 7.36
CA MET A 93 2.08 -17.69 8.06
C MET A 93 3.21 -17.18 7.17
N ALA A 94 3.41 -15.87 7.22
CA ALA A 94 4.56 -15.19 6.67
C ALA A 94 5.14 -14.26 7.76
N ASP A 95 6.33 -13.72 7.53
CA ASP A 95 7.01 -12.88 8.52
C ASP A 95 6.18 -11.64 8.90
N TYR A 96 5.32 -11.13 8.00
CA TYR A 96 4.43 -10.00 8.27
C TYR A 96 3.09 -10.41 8.89
N VAL A 97 2.75 -11.70 8.99
CA VAL A 97 1.48 -12.17 9.55
C VAL A 97 1.61 -12.29 11.06
N GLN A 98 0.79 -11.57 11.81
CA GLN A 98 0.72 -11.67 13.26
C GLN A 98 -0.17 -12.83 13.70
N SER A 99 -1.35 -12.95 13.09
CA SER A 99 -2.28 -14.05 13.38
C SER A 99 -3.34 -14.17 12.29
N ILE A 100 -3.85 -15.37 12.08
CA ILE A 100 -4.96 -15.78 11.25
C ILE A 100 -6.08 -16.25 12.17
N GLN A 101 -7.33 -15.88 11.89
CA GLN A 101 -8.44 -16.07 12.82
C GLN A 101 -9.73 -16.47 12.09
N LEU A 102 -10.58 -17.20 12.80
CA LEU A 102 -11.96 -17.51 12.40
C LEU A 102 -12.94 -16.93 13.42
N ALA A 103 -14.03 -16.38 12.91
CA ALA A 103 -15.10 -15.84 13.72
C ALA A 103 -16.49 -16.35 13.30
N PRO A 104 -16.84 -17.62 13.56
CA PRO A 104 -18.18 -18.15 13.33
C PRO A 104 -19.23 -17.28 14.05
N GLY A 105 -20.29 -16.90 13.35
CA GLY A 105 -21.33 -16.00 13.86
C GLY A 105 -20.83 -14.60 14.25
N GLY A 106 -19.62 -14.21 13.84
CA GLY A 106 -18.98 -12.95 14.22
C GLY A 106 -18.31 -12.98 15.59
N VAL A 107 -18.15 -14.14 16.23
CA VAL A 107 -17.41 -14.30 17.49
C VAL A 107 -16.10 -15.01 17.21
N VAL A 108 -14.97 -14.40 17.56
CA VAL A 108 -13.65 -14.99 17.30
C VAL A 108 -13.45 -16.22 18.20
N THR A 109 -13.43 -17.41 17.59
CA THR A 109 -13.26 -18.69 18.30
C THR A 109 -11.84 -19.23 18.17
N ASP A 110 -11.26 -19.10 16.99
CA ASP A 110 -9.98 -19.71 16.60
C ASP A 110 -8.98 -18.64 16.19
N ILE A 111 -7.75 -18.74 16.72
CA ILE A 111 -6.66 -17.78 16.51
C ILE A 111 -5.35 -18.54 16.41
N TYR A 112 -4.62 -18.34 15.32
CA TYR A 112 -3.29 -18.89 15.09
C TYR A 112 -2.31 -17.80 14.63
N SER A 113 -1.14 -17.57 15.23
CA SER A 113 -0.63 -18.16 16.46
C SER A 113 -1.41 -17.65 17.67
N THR A 114 -1.74 -18.55 18.59
CA THR A 114 -2.56 -18.23 19.77
C THR A 114 -1.82 -17.37 20.79
N GLU A 115 -0.52 -17.58 20.95
CA GLU A 115 0.27 -16.98 22.03
C GLU A 115 0.24 -15.44 21.99
N GLY A 116 -0.29 -14.84 23.05
CA GLY A 116 -0.43 -13.41 23.23
C GLY A 116 -1.55 -12.77 22.40
N ASN A 117 -2.38 -13.56 21.72
CA ASN A 117 -3.53 -13.10 20.93
C ASN A 117 -4.87 -13.51 21.54
N GLU A 118 -4.88 -14.07 22.74
CA GLU A 118 -6.06 -14.62 23.42
C GLU A 118 -7.11 -13.54 23.72
N ALA A 119 -6.66 -12.31 23.99
CA ALA A 119 -7.54 -11.14 24.16
C ALA A 119 -8.33 -10.80 22.89
N GLY A 120 -7.96 -11.36 21.73
CA GLY A 120 -8.68 -11.22 20.47
C GLY A 120 -9.97 -12.05 20.37
N LYS A 121 -10.24 -12.95 21.33
CA LYS A 121 -11.49 -13.75 21.37
C LYS A 121 -12.68 -12.93 21.84
N ILE A 122 -13.18 -12.06 20.95
CA ILE A 122 -14.28 -11.13 21.21
C ILE A 122 -15.45 -11.33 20.25
N ASP A 123 -16.61 -10.81 20.64
CA ASP A 123 -17.76 -10.63 19.74
C ASP A 123 -17.54 -9.38 18.89
N LEU A 124 -17.25 -9.57 17.60
CA LEU A 124 -16.92 -8.50 16.67
C LEU A 124 -18.14 -7.63 16.34
N ILE A 125 -19.34 -8.22 16.33
CA ILE A 125 -20.58 -7.54 15.93
C ILE A 125 -21.01 -6.56 17.01
N HIS A 126 -20.83 -6.94 18.28
CA HIS A 126 -21.20 -6.12 19.43
C HIS A 126 -20.04 -5.33 20.04
N ASP A 127 -18.82 -5.48 19.52
CA ASP A 127 -17.67 -4.69 19.96
C ASP A 127 -17.90 -3.19 19.72
N LYS A 128 -17.55 -2.38 20.72
CA LYS A 128 -17.75 -0.92 20.69
C LYS A 128 -16.98 -0.25 19.56
N TYR A 129 -15.81 -0.77 19.20
CA TYR A 129 -14.90 -0.13 18.24
C TYR A 129 -15.03 -0.75 16.84
N ARG A 130 -15.28 -2.06 16.75
CA ARG A 130 -15.28 -2.80 15.48
C ARG A 130 -16.69 -3.03 14.92
N GLY A 131 -17.71 -3.04 15.78
CA GLY A 131 -19.06 -3.49 15.45
C GLY A 131 -19.71 -2.76 14.28
N GLU A 132 -19.48 -1.45 14.13
CA GLU A 132 -20.02 -0.69 12.99
C GLU A 132 -19.42 -1.17 11.66
N THR A 133 -18.09 -1.24 11.57
CA THR A 133 -17.39 -1.71 10.36
C THR A 133 -17.68 -3.18 10.04
N VAL A 134 -17.84 -4.02 11.07
CA VAL A 134 -18.17 -5.45 10.91
C VAL A 134 -19.60 -5.59 10.39
N LYS A 135 -20.57 -4.84 10.92
CA LYS A 135 -21.94 -4.84 10.39
C LYS A 135 -22.00 -4.34 8.95
N TYR A 136 -21.22 -3.32 8.62
CA TYR A 136 -21.10 -2.84 7.25
C TYR A 136 -20.54 -3.93 6.32
N SER A 137 -19.48 -4.62 6.73
CA SER A 137 -18.89 -5.75 6.02
C SER A 137 -19.92 -6.82 5.71
N ILE A 138 -20.69 -7.24 6.72
CA ILE A 138 -21.75 -8.25 6.59
C ILE A 138 -22.87 -7.74 5.69
N ALA A 139 -23.34 -6.51 5.88
CA ALA A 139 -24.48 -5.98 5.12
C ALA A 139 -24.19 -5.77 3.63
N ASN A 140 -22.92 -5.60 3.25
CA ASN A 140 -22.51 -5.27 1.88
C ASN A 140 -21.67 -6.36 1.22
N ASP A 141 -21.47 -7.50 1.89
CA ASP A 141 -20.56 -8.56 1.44
C ASP A 141 -19.18 -8.00 1.03
N ALA A 142 -18.61 -7.21 1.93
CA ALA A 142 -17.43 -6.40 1.65
C ALA A 142 -16.29 -6.71 2.62
N LEU A 143 -15.13 -7.07 2.06
CA LEU A 143 -13.89 -7.16 2.82
C LEU A 143 -13.52 -5.79 3.40
N ILE A 144 -13.14 -5.77 4.68
CA ILE A 144 -12.72 -4.55 5.38
C ILE A 144 -11.28 -4.70 5.84
N ILE A 145 -10.49 -3.66 5.55
CA ILE A 145 -9.16 -3.46 6.12
C ILE A 145 -9.27 -2.34 7.17
N HIS A 146 -8.81 -2.62 8.38
CA HIS A 146 -8.85 -1.67 9.49
C HIS A 146 -7.47 -1.50 10.13
N GLY A 147 -7.05 -0.25 10.32
CA GLY A 147 -5.83 0.13 11.00
C GLY A 147 -5.05 1.22 10.25
N PRO A 148 -3.75 1.42 10.56
CA PRO A 148 -3.02 0.69 11.59
C PRO A 148 -3.55 1.02 13.01
N PHE A 149 -3.52 0.05 13.91
CA PHE A 149 -3.77 0.26 15.34
C PHE A 149 -2.74 -0.49 16.17
N GLU A 150 -2.50 -0.02 17.40
CA GLU A 150 -1.52 -0.62 18.30
C GLU A 150 -2.11 -1.85 19.01
N LEU A 151 -1.35 -2.95 19.00
CA LEU A 151 -1.54 -4.07 19.92
C LEU A 151 -0.56 -3.89 21.07
N GLU A 152 -1.06 -3.99 22.31
CA GLU A 152 -0.23 -3.88 23.51
C GLU A 152 1.02 -4.74 23.38
N GLN A 153 2.20 -4.10 23.44
CA GLN A 153 3.52 -4.74 23.36
C GLN A 153 3.83 -5.50 22.05
N ARG A 154 3.03 -5.37 20.99
CA ARG A 154 3.24 -6.05 19.68
C ARG A 154 3.30 -5.10 18.48
N GLY A 155 3.33 -3.80 18.73
CA GLY A 155 3.47 -2.78 17.69
C GLY A 155 2.18 -2.50 16.92
N HIS A 156 2.32 -1.97 15.71
CA HIS A 156 1.19 -1.56 14.88
C HIS A 156 0.76 -2.67 13.93
N VAL A 157 -0.55 -2.84 13.78
CA VAL A 157 -1.11 -3.86 12.91
C VAL A 157 -2.27 -3.37 12.06
N LEU A 158 -2.47 -4.01 10.92
CA LEU A 158 -3.70 -3.98 10.13
C LEU A 158 -4.52 -5.25 10.40
N SER A 159 -5.83 -5.11 10.38
CA SER A 159 -6.77 -6.23 10.43
C SER A 159 -7.52 -6.29 9.11
N ILE A 160 -7.38 -7.39 8.39
CA ILE A 160 -8.18 -7.72 7.21
C ILE A 160 -9.28 -8.68 7.66
N ARG A 161 -10.54 -8.37 7.31
CA ARG A 161 -11.71 -9.15 7.70
C ARG A 161 -12.57 -9.39 6.47
N ASN A 162 -12.76 -10.66 6.12
CA ASN A 162 -13.60 -11.08 5.02
C ASN A 162 -14.85 -11.76 5.57
N PRO A 163 -16.07 -11.25 5.29
CA PRO A 163 -17.29 -11.94 5.68
C PRO A 163 -17.44 -13.21 4.83
N VAL A 164 -17.96 -14.28 5.43
CA VAL A 164 -18.17 -15.55 4.74
C VAL A 164 -19.66 -15.88 4.74
N PHE A 165 -20.18 -16.14 3.54
CA PHE A 165 -21.55 -16.59 3.32
C PHE A 165 -21.56 -18.01 2.77
N LEU A 166 -22.31 -18.89 3.42
CA LEU A 166 -22.54 -20.26 2.96
C LEU A 166 -23.96 -20.39 2.41
N GLN A 167 -24.24 -21.49 1.71
CA GLN A 167 -25.58 -21.78 1.18
C GLN A 167 -26.25 -22.84 2.03
N ASP A 168 -27.54 -22.64 2.35
CA ASP A 168 -28.36 -23.69 2.96
C ASP A 168 -28.76 -24.77 1.93
N GLU A 169 -29.52 -25.78 2.37
CA GLU A 169 -30.02 -26.86 1.51
C GLU A 169 -30.84 -26.37 0.29
N ASN A 170 -31.40 -25.15 0.37
CA ASN A 170 -32.20 -24.53 -0.68
C ASN A 170 -31.39 -23.57 -1.57
N GLY A 171 -30.08 -23.42 -1.32
CA GLY A 171 -29.21 -22.48 -2.03
C GLY A 171 -29.31 -21.03 -1.54
N THR A 172 -29.97 -20.78 -0.40
CA THR A 172 -30.10 -19.43 0.17
C THR A 172 -28.82 -19.06 0.91
N PRO A 173 -28.17 -17.92 0.59
CA PRO A 173 -26.97 -17.51 1.30
C PRO A 173 -27.29 -17.08 2.74
N TYR A 174 -26.49 -17.54 3.70
CA TYR A 174 -26.54 -17.13 5.09
C TYR A 174 -25.14 -16.76 5.59
N PHE A 175 -25.06 -15.78 6.48
CA PHE A 175 -23.81 -15.38 7.11
C PHE A 175 -23.30 -16.50 8.03
N TRP A 176 -22.15 -17.08 7.70
CA TRP A 176 -21.50 -18.08 8.52
C TRP A 176 -20.62 -17.43 9.59
N GLY A 177 -19.88 -16.38 9.25
CA GLY A 177 -18.87 -15.79 10.12
C GLY A 177 -17.86 -14.98 9.33
N MET A 178 -16.66 -14.79 9.88
CA MET A 178 -15.58 -14.08 9.18
C MET A 178 -14.28 -14.89 9.18
N THR A 179 -13.50 -14.75 8.11
CA THR A 179 -12.07 -15.09 8.09
C THR A 179 -11.28 -13.81 8.25
N MET A 180 -10.20 -13.86 9.03
CA MET A 180 -9.41 -12.66 9.32
C MET A 180 -7.92 -12.95 9.33
N VAL A 181 -7.14 -11.93 8.95
CA VAL A 181 -5.70 -11.90 9.18
C VAL A 181 -5.30 -10.58 9.82
N ILE A 182 -4.42 -10.66 10.81
CA ILE A 182 -3.77 -9.54 11.47
C ILE A 182 -2.34 -9.47 10.94
N ILE A 183 -1.97 -8.30 10.44
CA ILE A 183 -0.74 -8.07 9.68
C ILE A 183 0.09 -7.01 10.41
N LYS A 184 1.38 -7.26 10.59
CA LYS A 184 2.34 -6.32 11.16
C LYS A 184 2.68 -5.23 10.15
N VAL A 185 2.64 -3.99 10.60
CA VAL A 185 3.04 -2.81 9.84
C VAL A 185 4.15 -2.10 10.62
N PRO A 186 5.28 -1.73 9.98
CA PRO A 186 5.51 -1.68 8.54
C PRO A 186 5.97 -2.98 7.86
N ASP A 187 6.09 -4.11 8.58
CA ASP A 187 6.70 -5.35 8.08
C ASP A 187 6.18 -5.80 6.70
N ILE A 188 4.85 -5.76 6.48
CA ILE A 188 4.25 -6.12 5.17
C ILE A 188 4.75 -5.22 4.02
N PHE A 189 5.10 -3.98 4.32
CA PHE A 189 5.57 -3.00 3.34
C PHE A 189 7.09 -2.81 3.38
N GLN A 190 7.83 -3.63 4.14
CA GLN A 190 9.23 -3.37 4.44
C GLN A 190 10.08 -3.25 3.18
N HIS A 191 9.86 -4.08 2.18
CA HIS A 191 10.57 -4.01 0.90
C HIS A 191 10.37 -2.66 0.20
N SER A 192 9.13 -2.16 0.18
CA SER A 192 8.81 -0.85 -0.41
C SER A 192 9.36 0.31 0.44
N ALA A 193 9.29 0.19 1.78
CA ALA A 193 9.84 1.18 2.70
C ALA A 193 11.37 1.30 2.56
N ASP A 194 12.09 0.18 2.59
CA ASP A 194 13.54 0.12 2.44
C ASP A 194 13.99 0.73 1.11
N ALA A 195 13.28 0.41 0.03
CA ALA A 195 13.60 0.96 -1.28
C ALA A 195 13.42 2.48 -1.32
N LEU A 196 12.31 3.00 -0.79
CA LEU A 196 12.07 4.45 -0.70
C LEU A 196 13.14 5.15 0.14
N THR A 197 13.50 4.59 1.30
CA THR A 197 14.60 5.12 2.13
C THR A 197 15.93 5.12 1.37
N ASN A 198 16.23 4.08 0.59
CA ASN A 198 17.44 4.01 -0.23
C ASN A 198 17.47 5.06 -1.36
N PHE A 199 16.32 5.52 -1.83
CA PHE A 199 16.23 6.65 -2.77
C PHE A 199 16.30 8.02 -2.10
N GLY A 200 16.38 8.08 -0.76
CA GLY A 200 16.47 9.31 0.02
C GLY A 200 15.12 9.98 0.29
N TYR A 201 14.02 9.21 0.25
CA TYR A 201 12.71 9.66 0.76
C TYR A 201 12.61 9.50 2.28
#